data_AF-A0A433TIX8-F1
#
_entry.id   AF-A0A433TIX8-F1
#
_cell.length_a   1.000
_cell.length_b   1.000
_cell.length_c   1.000
_cell.angle_alpha   90.00
_cell.angle_beta   90.00
_cell.angle_gamma   90.00
#
_symmetry.space_group_name_H-M   'P 1'
#
loop_
_entity.id
_entity.type
_entity.pdbx_description
1 polymer ?
#
loop_
_entity_poly.entity_id
_entity_poly.type
_entity_poly.pdbx_seq_one_letter_code
_entity_poly.pdbx_strand_id
1 'polypeptide(L)'
;MSCATFLLVTLAVTSLTAHGQPAQKPCLPSQIQFMGRDTKGRQSVEALDYNKRFFGMKRDLFRMVKDFSTEDAKRYDIEPTRCDVYNIDKNMDFPKCVPGTAKPVSSKHGDAWMFHNVDGATLLYSLHDPSSIFEKISPDGQNSVTYFNFSSAITDSGIFAIPDSCYNYEL
;
A
#
# COMPACT_ATOMS: atom_id res chain seq x y z
N MET A 1 13.94 3.25 75.50
CA MET A 1 14.93 3.41 74.41
C MET A 1 14.38 2.68 73.21
N SER A 2 13.97 3.44 72.19
CA SER A 2 13.31 2.95 70.97
C SER A 2 14.32 3.06 69.83
N CYS A 3 14.54 2.00 69.05
CA CYS A 3 15.23 2.10 67.78
C CYS A 3 14.64 1.13 66.76
N ALA A 4 14.36 1.68 65.59
CA ALA A 4 13.47 1.19 64.55
C ALA A 4 13.88 -0.15 63.91
N THR A 5 12.87 -0.97 63.63
CA THR A 5 12.94 -2.09 62.69
C THR A 5 12.93 -1.53 61.27
N PHE A 6 14.02 -1.73 60.51
CA PHE A 6 14.06 -1.45 59.08
C PHE A 6 13.24 -2.51 58.34
N LEU A 7 12.04 -2.15 57.90
CA LEU A 7 11.26 -2.96 56.95
C LEU A 7 11.81 -2.70 55.54
N LEU A 8 12.60 -3.62 55.00
CA LEU A 8 12.93 -3.62 53.58
C LEU A 8 11.66 -4.00 52.80
N VAL A 9 10.95 -3.02 52.25
CA VAL A 9 9.93 -3.25 51.24
C VAL A 9 10.67 -3.48 49.92
N THR A 10 11.01 -4.74 49.65
CA THR A 10 11.47 -5.13 48.32
C THR A 10 10.27 -5.04 47.39
N LEU A 11 10.14 -3.90 46.68
CA LEU A 11 9.27 -3.82 45.52
C LEU A 11 9.77 -4.86 44.52
N ALA A 12 9.07 -5.99 44.46
CA ALA A 12 9.14 -6.88 43.32
C ALA A 12 8.69 -6.07 42.11
N VAL A 13 9.64 -5.61 41.31
CA VAL A 13 9.37 -5.14 39.95
C VAL A 13 9.02 -6.39 39.15
N THR A 14 7.77 -6.83 39.26
CA THR A 14 7.19 -7.76 38.31
C THR A 14 7.01 -6.99 37.01
N SER A 15 8.01 -7.07 36.15
CA SER A 15 7.94 -6.67 34.75
C SER A 15 6.92 -7.55 34.01
N LEU A 16 5.63 -7.30 34.22
CA LEU A 16 4.61 -7.52 33.20
C LEU A 16 4.68 -6.25 32.33
N THR A 17 4.96 -6.29 31.03
CA THR A 17 4.27 -7.10 30.02
C THR A 17 5.11 -7.27 28.76
N ALA A 18 5.04 -8.50 28.22
CA ALA A 18 4.99 -8.79 26.79
C ALA A 18 6.15 -8.25 25.92
N HIS A 19 7.20 -9.06 25.78
CA HIS A 19 7.75 -9.33 24.45
C HIS A 19 6.67 -10.03 23.61
N GLY A 20 5.62 -9.29 23.27
CA GLY A 20 4.63 -9.74 22.31
C GLY A 20 5.38 -10.02 21.02
N GLN A 21 5.22 -11.24 20.49
CA GLN A 21 5.58 -11.53 19.10
C GLN A 21 5.16 -10.33 18.23
N PRO A 22 5.97 -9.90 17.24
CA PRO A 22 5.58 -8.79 16.40
C PRO A 22 4.16 -9.08 15.91
N ALA A 23 3.23 -8.17 16.23
CA ALA A 23 1.84 -8.29 15.85
C ALA A 23 1.82 -8.73 14.39
N GLN A 24 1.09 -9.81 14.10
CA GLN A 24 1.05 -10.39 12.77
C GLN A 24 0.90 -9.27 11.74
N LYS A 25 1.88 -9.17 10.84
CA LYS A 25 1.94 -8.10 9.85
C LYS A 25 0.63 -8.11 9.04
N PRO A 26 -0.04 -6.96 8.90
CA PRO A 26 -1.39 -6.95 8.35
C PRO A 26 -1.42 -7.30 6.86
N CYS A 27 -2.58 -7.75 6.40
CA CYS A 27 -2.87 -8.00 5.00
C CYS A 27 -4.11 -7.24 4.56
N LEU A 28 -4.00 -6.63 3.38
CA LEU A 28 -5.11 -6.04 2.66
C LEU A 28 -6.12 -7.14 2.25
N PRO A 29 -7.41 -6.77 2.11
CA PRO A 29 -8.39 -7.68 1.52
C PRO A 29 -8.00 -8.04 0.08
N SER A 30 -8.52 -9.17 -0.42
CA SER A 30 -8.19 -9.65 -1.77
C SER A 30 -8.61 -8.69 -2.88
N GLN A 31 -9.56 -7.80 -2.59
CA GLN A 31 -9.97 -6.71 -3.45
C GLN A 31 -10.10 -5.45 -2.60
N ILE A 32 -9.63 -4.32 -3.12
CA ILE A 32 -9.76 -3.04 -2.44
C ILE A 32 -9.84 -1.90 -3.47
N GLN A 33 -10.71 -0.94 -3.20
CA GLN A 33 -10.80 0.33 -3.91
C GLN A 33 -10.55 1.46 -2.92
N PHE A 34 -9.85 2.51 -3.36
CA PHE A 34 -9.51 3.66 -2.54
C PHE A 34 -9.33 4.89 -3.41
N MET A 35 -9.17 6.05 -2.78
CA MET A 35 -8.82 7.30 -3.44
C MET A 35 -7.36 7.62 -3.19
N GLY A 36 -6.65 8.03 -4.23
CA GLY A 36 -5.32 8.62 -4.13
C GLY A 36 -5.38 10.15 -4.27
N ARG A 37 -4.53 10.86 -3.54
CA ARG A 37 -4.27 12.29 -3.75
C ARG A 37 -2.78 12.52 -3.84
N ASP A 38 -2.32 13.05 -4.97
CA ASP A 38 -0.91 13.36 -5.15
C ASP A 38 -0.48 14.68 -4.51
N THR A 39 0.83 14.96 -4.49
CA THR A 39 1.41 16.20 -3.95
C THR A 39 0.93 17.47 -4.66
N LYS A 40 0.34 17.37 -5.86
CA LYS A 40 -0.26 18.48 -6.60
C LYS A 40 -1.76 18.64 -6.29
N GLY A 41 -2.30 17.83 -5.40
CA GLY A 41 -3.71 17.82 -5.02
C GLY A 41 -4.64 17.12 -6.00
N ARG A 42 -4.11 16.49 -7.06
CA ARG A 42 -4.93 15.75 -8.02
C ARG A 42 -5.40 14.45 -7.39
N GLN A 43 -6.67 14.12 -7.63
CA GLN A 43 -7.28 12.91 -7.08
C GLN A 43 -7.46 11.83 -8.14
N SER A 44 -7.33 10.58 -7.70
CA SER A 44 -7.57 9.38 -8.50
C SER A 44 -8.47 8.43 -7.72
N VAL A 45 -9.30 7.67 -8.44
CA VAL A 45 -9.85 6.42 -7.90
C VAL A 45 -8.88 5.32 -8.28
N GLU A 46 -8.55 4.45 -7.34
CA GLU A 46 -7.60 3.36 -7.51
C GLU A 46 -8.19 2.06 -6.99
N ALA A 47 -7.84 0.95 -7.63
CA ALA A 47 -8.32 -0.37 -7.25
C ALA A 47 -7.22 -1.42 -7.41
N LEU A 48 -7.16 -2.36 -6.47
CA LEU A 48 -6.32 -3.54 -6.49
C LEU A 48 -7.21 -4.77 -6.46
N ASP A 49 -7.00 -5.67 -7.42
CA ASP A 49 -7.58 -7.01 -7.42
C ASP A 49 -6.45 -8.03 -7.35
N TYR A 50 -6.18 -8.56 -6.16
CA TYR A 50 -5.14 -9.54 -5.92
C TYR A 50 -5.45 -10.92 -6.50
N ASN A 51 -6.72 -11.25 -6.69
CA ASN A 51 -7.12 -12.53 -7.26
C ASN A 51 -6.81 -12.57 -8.76
N LYS A 52 -7.02 -11.44 -9.44
CA LYS A 52 -6.70 -11.29 -10.87
C LYS A 52 -5.29 -10.76 -11.12
N ARG A 53 -4.64 -10.23 -10.08
CA ARG A 53 -3.34 -9.53 -10.14
C ARG A 53 -3.39 -8.27 -11.01
N PHE A 54 -4.40 -7.42 -10.78
CA PHE A 54 -4.56 -6.14 -11.45
C PHE A 54 -4.40 -4.96 -10.49
N PHE A 55 -3.85 -3.87 -10.99
CA PHE A 55 -3.99 -2.54 -10.43
C PHE A 55 -4.63 -1.62 -11.47
N GLY A 56 -5.60 -0.82 -11.06
CA GLY A 56 -6.28 0.15 -11.89
C GLY A 56 -6.29 1.52 -11.23
N MET A 57 -6.09 2.56 -12.00
CA MET A 57 -6.18 3.96 -11.56
C MET A 57 -6.95 4.76 -12.60
N LYS A 58 -7.87 5.62 -12.15
CA LYS A 58 -8.66 6.49 -13.00
C LYS A 58 -8.61 7.91 -12.45
N ARG A 59 -8.27 8.86 -13.32
CA ARG A 59 -8.26 10.29 -13.04
C ARG A 59 -8.77 11.03 -14.27
N ASP A 60 -9.90 11.73 -14.12
CA ASP A 60 -10.57 12.40 -15.22
C ASP A 60 -10.83 11.44 -16.41
N LEU A 61 -10.30 11.74 -17.59
CA LEU A 61 -10.37 10.92 -18.79
C LEU A 61 -9.19 9.93 -18.92
N PHE A 62 -8.20 10.03 -18.04
CA PHE A 62 -7.03 9.17 -18.02
C PHE A 62 -7.29 7.92 -17.17
N ARG A 63 -6.84 6.77 -17.67
CA ARG A 63 -6.84 5.50 -16.94
C ARG A 63 -5.49 4.82 -17.07
N MET A 64 -4.98 4.29 -15.97
CA MET A 64 -3.83 3.41 -15.96
C MET A 64 -4.26 2.02 -15.51
N VAL A 65 -3.91 0.98 -16.25
CA VAL A 65 -4.10 -0.41 -15.84
C VAL A 65 -2.75 -1.10 -15.82
N LYS A 66 -2.41 -1.76 -14.72
CA LYS A 66 -1.27 -2.67 -14.65
C LYS A 66 -1.79 -4.10 -14.53
N ASP A 67 -1.45 -4.92 -15.52
CA ASP A 67 -1.76 -6.34 -15.57
C ASP A 67 -0.51 -7.13 -15.20
N PHE A 68 -0.55 -7.79 -14.04
CA PHE A 68 0.51 -8.66 -13.54
C PHE A 68 0.13 -10.14 -13.64
N SER A 69 -0.94 -10.48 -14.36
CA SER A 69 -1.47 -11.85 -14.44
C SER A 69 -0.60 -12.78 -15.30
N THR A 70 0.20 -12.21 -16.21
CA THR A 70 1.11 -12.91 -17.12
C THR A 70 2.57 -12.77 -16.69
N GLU A 71 3.46 -13.51 -17.35
CA GLU A 71 4.91 -13.32 -17.15
C GLU A 71 5.40 -11.99 -17.73
N ASP A 72 4.85 -11.59 -18.88
CA ASP A 72 5.10 -10.30 -19.52
C ASP A 72 4.14 -9.24 -18.98
N ALA A 73 4.28 -8.90 -17.70
CA ALA A 73 3.41 -7.91 -17.07
C ALA A 73 3.44 -6.58 -17.84
N LYS A 74 2.26 -5.99 -18.04
CA LYS A 74 2.07 -4.78 -18.85
C LYS A 74 1.46 -3.66 -18.02
N ARG A 75 1.84 -2.43 -18.36
CA ARG A 75 1.13 -1.21 -17.98
C ARG A 75 0.53 -0.58 -19.22
N TYR A 76 -0.75 -0.22 -19.14
CA TYR A 76 -1.52 0.47 -20.14
C TYR A 76 -1.86 1.87 -19.62
N ASP A 77 -1.36 2.90 -20.27
CA ASP A 77 -1.77 4.28 -20.05
C ASP A 77 -2.78 4.67 -21.14
N ILE A 78 -4.03 4.86 -20.76
CA ILE A 78 -5.19 4.94 -21.64
C ILE A 78 -5.80 6.34 -21.55
N GLU A 79 -5.89 7.01 -22.70
CA GLU A 79 -6.57 8.27 -22.94
C GLU A 79 -7.64 8.07 -24.04
N PRO A 80 -8.59 9.00 -24.24
CA PRO A 80 -9.68 8.80 -25.20
C PRO A 80 -9.26 8.44 -26.63
N THR A 81 -8.08 8.88 -27.06
CA THR A 81 -7.58 8.69 -28.44
C THR A 81 -6.20 8.02 -28.49
N ARG A 82 -5.67 7.57 -27.36
CA ARG A 82 -4.29 7.08 -27.26
C ARG A 82 -4.20 5.98 -26.22
N CYS A 83 -3.42 4.95 -26.53
CA CYS A 83 -3.04 3.93 -25.57
C CYS A 83 -1.53 3.70 -25.67
N ASP A 84 -0.81 3.95 -24.59
CA ASP A 84 0.61 3.61 -24.48
C ASP A 84 0.76 2.32 -23.66
N VAL A 85 1.61 1.41 -24.14
CA VAL A 85 1.85 0.11 -23.50
C VAL A 85 3.31 0.00 -23.09
N TYR A 86 3.54 -0.41 -21.85
CA TYR A 86 4.88 -0.57 -21.28
C TYR A 86 5.04 -1.96 -20.67
N ASN A 87 6.21 -2.57 -20.85
CA ASN A 87 6.61 -3.73 -20.07
C ASN A 87 6.96 -3.27 -18.65
N ILE A 88 6.47 -4.00 -17.64
CA ILE A 88 6.75 -3.74 -16.23
C ILE A 88 7.22 -5.01 -15.53
N ASP A 89 7.77 -4.87 -14.33
CA ASP A 89 8.10 -6.03 -13.50
C ASP A 89 6.82 -6.79 -13.10
N LYS A 90 6.90 -8.13 -13.04
CA LYS A 90 5.75 -8.98 -12.71
C LYS A 90 5.31 -8.91 -11.25
N ASN A 91 6.14 -8.34 -10.38
CA ASN A 91 5.80 -8.15 -8.98
C ASN A 91 4.87 -6.96 -8.84
N MET A 92 3.75 -7.16 -8.13
CA MET A 92 2.79 -6.08 -7.91
C MET A 92 3.42 -4.96 -7.08
N ASP A 93 3.22 -3.71 -7.53
CA ASP A 93 3.64 -2.49 -6.82
C ASP A 93 3.25 -2.48 -5.34
N PHE A 94 2.09 -3.07 -5.01
CA PHE A 94 1.44 -3.06 -3.71
C PHE A 94 1.28 -4.49 -3.18
N PRO A 95 2.25 -5.01 -2.39
CA PRO A 95 2.11 -6.30 -1.74
C PRO A 95 0.81 -6.41 -0.93
N LYS A 96 0.10 -7.54 -1.05
CA LYS A 96 -1.13 -7.80 -0.29
C LYS A 96 -0.91 -7.74 1.21
N CYS A 97 0.19 -8.33 1.67
CA CYS A 97 0.56 -8.34 3.08
C CYS A 97 1.81 -7.47 3.27
N VAL A 98 1.90 -6.81 4.43
CA VAL A 98 3.10 -6.07 4.80
C VAL A 98 4.30 -7.04 4.80
N PRO A 99 5.32 -6.79 3.95
CA PRO A 99 6.42 -7.74 3.81
C PRO A 99 7.22 -7.92 5.09
N GLY A 100 7.81 -9.10 5.29
CA GLY A 100 8.68 -9.41 6.43
C GLY A 100 9.85 -8.42 6.60
N THR A 101 10.34 -7.88 5.49
CA THR A 101 11.42 -6.88 5.43
C THR A 101 10.99 -5.46 5.82
N ALA A 102 9.69 -5.18 5.94
CA ALA A 102 9.19 -3.88 6.35
C ALA A 102 9.61 -3.53 7.79
N LYS A 103 9.96 -2.28 8.05
CA LYS A 103 10.41 -1.78 9.35
C LYS A 103 9.36 -0.85 9.97
N PRO A 104 9.17 -0.86 11.29
CA PRO A 104 8.30 0.11 11.94
C PRO A 104 8.97 1.50 11.89
N VAL A 105 8.19 2.53 11.59
CA VAL A 105 8.60 3.94 11.57
C VAL A 105 7.48 4.80 12.17
N SER A 106 7.83 5.99 12.66
CA SER A 106 6.84 7.02 12.95
C SER A 106 6.74 7.97 11.76
N SER A 107 5.52 8.32 11.35
CA SER A 107 5.27 9.20 10.22
C SER A 107 4.36 10.37 10.62
N LYS A 108 4.23 11.37 9.74
CA LYS A 108 3.27 12.47 9.92
C LYS A 108 1.80 11.99 10.02
N HIS A 109 1.53 10.75 9.62
CA HIS A 109 0.21 10.11 9.64
C HIS A 109 0.03 9.12 10.81
N GLY A 110 1.02 9.02 11.71
CA GLY A 110 1.05 8.05 12.81
C GLY A 110 2.07 6.93 12.56
N ASP A 111 2.00 5.89 13.39
CA ASP A 111 2.94 4.77 13.34
C ASP A 111 2.67 3.87 12.12
N ALA A 112 3.74 3.55 11.38
CA ALA A 112 3.67 2.90 10.08
C ALA A 112 4.66 1.75 9.90
N TRP A 113 4.33 0.78 9.06
CA TRP A 113 5.28 -0.14 8.47
C TRP A 113 5.79 0.46 7.16
N MET A 114 7.10 0.67 7.07
CA MET A 114 7.77 1.17 5.89
C MET A 114 8.36 0.03 5.07
N PHE A 115 8.06 0.01 3.78
CA PHE A 115 8.57 -0.97 2.84
C PHE A 115 9.00 -0.28 1.54
N HIS A 116 10.16 -0.65 1.01
CA HIS A 116 10.59 -0.20 -0.33
C HIS A 116 10.21 -1.29 -1.33
N ASN A 117 9.39 -0.95 -2.32
CA ASN A 117 8.97 -1.87 -3.36
C ASN A 117 10.06 -2.04 -4.44
N VAL A 118 9.80 -2.94 -5.39
CA VAL A 118 10.76 -3.29 -6.46
C VAL A 118 11.12 -2.11 -7.36
N ASP A 119 10.20 -1.15 -7.52
CA ASP A 119 10.43 0.08 -8.29
C ASP A 119 11.19 1.15 -7.49
N GLY A 120 11.59 0.86 -6.25
CA GLY A 120 12.23 1.80 -5.34
C GLY A 120 11.27 2.78 -4.66
N ALA A 121 9.95 2.65 -4.89
CA ALA A 121 8.96 3.46 -4.19
C ALA A 121 8.81 3.01 -2.74
N THR A 122 8.58 3.96 -1.85
CA THR A 122 8.34 3.65 -0.42
C THR A 122 6.85 3.57 -0.17
N LEU A 123 6.39 2.49 0.45
CA LEU A 123 5.02 2.28 0.91
C LEU A 123 4.96 2.39 2.43
N LEU A 124 3.99 3.15 2.92
CA LEU A 124 3.66 3.26 4.34
C LEU A 124 2.30 2.61 4.60
N TYR A 125 2.32 1.54 5.40
CA TYR A 125 1.13 0.81 5.85
C TYR A 125 0.83 1.17 7.31
N SER A 126 -0.44 1.29 7.68
CA SER A 126 -0.82 1.54 9.08
C SER A 126 -0.42 0.40 10.00
N LEU A 127 0.13 0.72 11.19
CA LEU A 127 0.34 -0.27 12.25
C LEU A 127 -0.97 -0.72 12.90
N HIS A 128 -1.99 0.14 12.87
CA HIS A 128 -3.22 -0.02 13.64
C HIS A 128 -4.40 -0.49 12.80
N ASP A 129 -4.37 -0.21 11.50
CA ASP A 129 -5.41 -0.63 10.57
C ASP A 129 -4.83 -1.57 9.51
N PRO A 130 -5.23 -2.85 9.52
CA PRO A 130 -4.69 -3.83 8.60
C PRO A 130 -5.07 -3.59 7.12
N SER A 131 -6.00 -2.66 6.86
CA SER A 131 -6.61 -2.45 5.56
C SER A 131 -6.11 -1.20 4.82
N SER A 132 -5.14 -0.46 5.38
CA SER A 132 -4.71 0.83 4.81
C SER A 132 -3.21 0.91 4.54
N ILE A 133 -2.88 1.07 3.26
CA ILE A 133 -1.69 1.80 2.82
C ILE A 133 -2.09 3.26 2.81
N PHE A 134 -1.43 4.15 3.53
CA PHE A 134 -1.84 5.56 3.52
C PHE A 134 -0.92 6.46 2.71
N GLU A 135 0.30 6.02 2.35
CA GLU A 135 1.18 6.82 1.49
C GLU A 135 2.08 5.94 0.62
N LYS A 136 2.19 6.29 -0.67
CA LYS A 136 3.25 5.84 -1.58
C LYS A 136 4.13 7.02 -1.92
N ILE A 137 5.43 6.91 -1.72
CA ILE A 137 6.43 7.94 -2.00
C ILE A 137 7.27 7.47 -3.20
N SER A 138 7.47 8.32 -4.19
CA SER A 138 8.29 8.03 -5.36
C SER A 138 9.75 7.78 -4.98
N PRO A 139 10.53 7.09 -5.83
CA PRO A 139 11.94 6.78 -5.54
C PRO A 139 12.81 8.03 -5.30
N ASP A 140 12.47 9.14 -5.97
CA ASP A 140 13.16 10.43 -5.81
C ASP A 140 12.73 11.22 -4.56
N GLY A 141 11.72 10.74 -3.83
CA GLY A 141 11.14 11.41 -2.66
C GLY A 141 10.36 12.69 -2.95
N GLN A 142 10.24 13.12 -4.21
CA GLN A 142 9.63 14.41 -4.57
C GLN A 142 8.11 14.34 -4.74
N ASN A 143 7.60 13.15 -5.03
CA ASN A 143 6.18 12.92 -5.21
C ASN A 143 5.69 11.90 -4.19
N SER A 144 4.50 12.12 -3.68
CA SER A 144 3.79 11.09 -2.92
C SER A 144 2.32 11.09 -3.30
N VAL A 145 1.68 9.95 -3.05
CA VAL A 145 0.24 9.77 -3.15
C VAL A 145 -0.24 9.33 -1.78
N THR A 146 -1.09 10.14 -1.17
CA THR A 146 -1.79 9.78 0.07
C THR A 146 -3.10 9.08 -0.27
N TYR A 147 -3.38 7.96 0.38
CA TYR A 147 -4.59 7.16 0.13
C TYR A 147 -5.62 7.27 1.26
N PHE A 148 -6.89 7.27 0.89
CA PHE A 148 -8.03 7.41 1.80
C PHE A 148 -9.30 6.79 1.18
N ASN A 149 -10.40 6.74 1.94
CA ASN A 149 -11.71 6.19 1.50
C ASN A 149 -11.63 4.74 0.99
N PHE A 150 -11.08 3.84 1.81
CA PHE A 150 -10.94 2.42 1.47
C PHE A 150 -12.28 1.67 1.49
N SER A 151 -12.47 0.80 0.51
CA SER A 151 -13.59 -0.11 0.35
C SER A 151 -13.08 -1.49 -0.04
N SER A 152 -13.53 -2.56 0.64
CA SER A 152 -13.20 -3.94 0.28
C SER A 152 -13.96 -4.44 -0.96
N ALA A 153 -14.90 -3.64 -1.48
CA ALA A 153 -15.59 -3.89 -2.74
C ALA A 153 -15.09 -2.91 -3.82
N ILE A 154 -14.89 -3.44 -5.03
CA ILE A 154 -14.59 -2.64 -6.23
C ILE A 154 -15.91 -2.28 -6.88
N THR A 155 -16.28 -0.99 -6.84
CA THR A 155 -17.58 -0.51 -7.31
C THR A 155 -17.56 -0.08 -8.77
N ASP A 156 -16.41 0.36 -9.28
CA ASP A 156 -16.20 0.68 -10.70
C ASP A 156 -15.29 -0.40 -11.32
N SER A 157 -15.86 -1.52 -11.76
CA SER A 157 -15.08 -2.56 -12.46
C SER A 157 -14.48 -2.08 -13.78
N GLY A 158 -15.02 -0.99 -14.35
CA GLY A 158 -14.49 -0.34 -15.54
C GLY A 158 -13.10 0.25 -15.34
N ILE A 159 -12.62 0.38 -14.11
CA ILE A 159 -11.26 0.82 -13.80
C ILE A 159 -10.18 -0.12 -14.36
N PHE A 160 -10.49 -1.38 -14.60
CA PHE A 160 -9.58 -2.37 -15.18
C PHE A 160 -9.81 -2.59 -16.68
N ALA A 161 -10.78 -1.91 -17.31
CA ALA A 161 -11.08 -2.15 -18.71
C ALA A 161 -9.96 -1.58 -19.60
N ILE A 162 -9.37 -2.47 -20.41
CA ILE A 162 -8.35 -2.18 -21.42
C ILE A 162 -9.05 -2.25 -22.80
N PRO A 163 -9.09 -1.16 -23.58
CA PRO A 163 -9.68 -1.16 -24.92
C PRO A 163 -8.95 -2.10 -25.88
N ASP A 164 -9.68 -2.68 -26.84
CA ASP A 164 -9.11 -3.56 -27.87
C ASP A 164 -7.97 -2.90 -28.66
N SER A 165 -8.05 -1.58 -28.87
CA SER A 165 -7.02 -0.80 -29.55
C SER A 165 -5.65 -0.86 -28.86
N CYS A 166 -5.59 -1.18 -27.56
CA CYS A 166 -4.34 -1.31 -26.81
C CYS A 166 -3.58 -2.60 -27.12
N TYR A 167 -4.24 -3.64 -27.63
CA TYR A 167 -3.60 -4.94 -27.91
C TYR A 167 -2.94 -5.00 -29.30
N ASN A 168 -3.23 -4.04 -30.19
CA ASN A 168 -2.77 -4.06 -31.58
C ASN A 168 -1.38 -3.44 -31.82
N TYR A 169 -0.64 -3.09 -30.77
CA TYR A 169 0.68 -2.43 -30.86
C TYR A 169 1.88 -3.40 -30.75
N GLU A 170 1.70 -4.68 -31.09
CA GLU A 170 2.82 -5.57 -31.40
C GLU A 170 3.22 -5.40 -32.87
N LEU A 171 4.08 -4.41 -33.15
CA LEU A 171 4.77 -4.25 -34.44
C LEU A 171 6.29 -4.29 -34.22
#